data_AF-A0A8C2FG81-F1
#
_entry.id   AF-A0A8C2FG81-F1
#
_cell.length_a   1.000
_cell.length_b   1.000
_cell.length_c   1.000
_cell.angle_alpha   90.00
_cell.angle_beta   90.00
_cell.angle_gamma   90.00
#
_symmetry.space_group_name_H-M   'P 1'
#
loop_
_entity.id
_entity.type
_entity.pdbx_description
1 polymer ?
#
loop_
_entity_poly.entity_id
_entity_poly.type
_entity_poly.pdbx_seq_one_letter_code
_entity_poly.pdbx_strand_id
1 'polypeptide(L)'
;MSPHDLSSPTSPAMDPEEIRHRRMIKRSKVIEELVRTEGDYQKDLELCISEVLLPLRAAQVVDVDRLFTNIESVCVVSAELFQRLRDAIADPDPETQLIGNFEIKIK
;
A
#
# COMPACT_ATOMS: atom_id res chain seq x y z
N MET A 1 25.96 -41.23 -39.94
CA MET A 1 25.65 -39.94 -39.32
C MET A 1 24.15 -39.94 -39.03
N SER A 2 23.78 -40.12 -37.77
CA SER A 2 22.38 -39.97 -37.32
C SER A 2 22.33 -38.70 -36.47
N PRO A 3 21.39 -37.77 -36.72
CA PRO A 3 21.27 -36.60 -35.88
C PRO A 3 20.66 -37.04 -34.55
N HIS A 4 21.37 -36.72 -33.46
CA HIS A 4 20.81 -36.78 -32.12
C HIS A 4 19.76 -35.67 -31.99
N ASP A 5 18.50 -36.06 -31.87
CA ASP A 5 17.43 -35.17 -31.40
C ASP A 5 17.78 -34.71 -29.98
N LEU A 6 18.18 -33.45 -29.86
CA LEU A 6 18.32 -32.76 -28.59
C LEU A 6 16.91 -32.46 -28.06
N SER A 7 16.27 -33.45 -27.44
CA SER A 7 15.08 -33.22 -26.63
C SER A 7 15.44 -32.26 -25.50
N SER A 8 15.06 -31.00 -25.67
CA SER A 8 15.10 -30.03 -24.57
C SER A 8 14.19 -30.54 -23.46
N PRO A 9 14.60 -30.51 -22.18
CA PRO A 9 13.73 -30.95 -21.10
C PRO A 9 12.54 -29.98 -21.06
N THR A 10 11.37 -30.47 -21.49
CA THR A 10 10.12 -29.75 -21.31
C THR A 10 9.90 -29.68 -19.80
N SER A 11 10.15 -28.53 -19.19
CA SER A 11 9.79 -28.32 -17.79
C SER A 11 8.32 -28.70 -17.63
N PRO A 12 7.94 -29.50 -16.62
CA PRO A 12 6.55 -29.88 -16.45
C PRO A 12 5.71 -28.61 -16.35
N ALA A 13 4.73 -28.47 -17.25
CA ALA A 13 3.79 -27.37 -17.22
C ALA A 13 3.10 -27.40 -15.84
N MET A 14 3.24 -26.31 -15.10
CA MET A 14 2.68 -26.22 -13.74
C MET A 14 1.16 -26.26 -13.79
N ASP A 15 0.56 -26.94 -12.83
CA ASP A 15 -0.89 -27.06 -12.71
C ASP A 15 -1.54 -25.67 -12.58
N PRO A 16 -2.63 -25.36 -13.34
CA PRO A 16 -3.31 -24.07 -13.27
C PRO A 16 -3.73 -23.65 -11.85
N GLU A 17 -4.13 -24.58 -10.99
CA GLU A 17 -4.49 -24.28 -9.60
C GLU A 17 -3.27 -23.88 -8.77
N GLU A 18 -2.12 -24.50 -8.98
CA GLU A 18 -0.87 -24.11 -8.33
C GLU A 18 -0.41 -22.70 -8.78
N ILE A 19 -0.62 -22.34 -10.04
CA ILE A 19 -0.37 -20.99 -10.55
C ILE A 19 -1.32 -19.99 -9.88
N ARG A 20 -2.61 -20.31 -9.79
CA ARG A 20 -3.64 -19.48 -9.14
C ARG A 20 -3.29 -19.25 -7.67
N HIS A 21 -2.97 -20.31 -6.93
CA HIS A 21 -2.61 -20.24 -5.51
C HIS A 21 -1.38 -19.35 -5.28
N ARG A 22 -0.32 -19.50 -6.07
CA ARG A 22 0.88 -18.65 -5.95
C ARG A 22 0.59 -17.19 -6.28
N ARG A 23 -0.27 -16.90 -7.26
CA ARG A 23 -0.70 -15.52 -7.56
C ARG A 23 -1.49 -14.92 -6.40
N MET A 24 -2.37 -15.70 -5.77
CA MET A 24 -3.14 -15.24 -4.61
C MET A 24 -2.24 -14.95 -3.40
N ILE A 25 -1.26 -15.81 -3.10
CA ILE A 25 -0.28 -15.53 -2.03
C ILE A 25 0.48 -14.23 -2.31
N LYS A 26 0.93 -14.01 -3.55
CA LYS A 26 1.62 -12.77 -3.93
C LYS A 26 0.72 -11.55 -3.76
N ARG A 27 -0.53 -11.65 -4.20
CA ARG A 27 -1.53 -10.58 -4.05
C ARG A 27 -1.73 -10.23 -2.56
N SER A 28 -1.94 -11.22 -1.69
CA SER A 28 -2.11 -10.98 -0.26
C SER A 28 -0.92 -10.25 0.36
N LYS A 29 0.32 -10.65 0.01
CA LYS A 29 1.53 -9.99 0.51
C LYS A 29 1.65 -8.54 0.07
N VAL A 30 1.32 -8.25 -1.19
CA VAL A 30 1.35 -6.87 -1.72
C VAL A 30 0.29 -6.00 -1.04
N ILE A 31 -0.90 -6.55 -0.80
CA ILE A 31 -1.98 -5.85 -0.09
C ILE A 31 -1.57 -5.55 1.36
N GLU A 32 -1.01 -6.55 2.06
CA GLU A 32 -0.50 -6.39 3.43
C GLU A 32 0.60 -5.32 3.50
N GLU A 33 1.54 -5.34 2.55
CA GLU A 33 2.58 -4.33 2.44
C GLU A 33 2.00 -2.94 2.20
N LEU A 34 1.05 -2.80 1.28
CA LEU A 34 0.38 -1.52 0.99
C LEU A 34 -0.28 -0.94 2.24
N VAL A 35 -1.06 -1.76 2.97
CA VAL A 35 -1.75 -1.32 4.19
C VAL A 35 -0.74 -0.93 5.27
N ARG A 36 0.32 -1.73 5.44
CA ARG A 36 1.38 -1.41 6.41
C ARG A 36 2.07 -0.10 6.07
N THR A 37 2.50 0.08 4.82
CA THR A 37 3.20 1.30 4.40
C THR A 37 2.31 2.54 4.47
N GLU A 38 1.01 2.40 4.25
CA GLU A 38 0.06 3.50 4.45
C GLU A 38 -0.04 3.87 5.94
N GLY A 39 -0.07 2.88 6.83
CA GLY A 39 -0.04 3.12 8.28
C GLY A 39 1.25 3.80 8.74
N ASP A 40 2.39 3.38 8.19
CA ASP A 40 3.69 4.03 8.44
C ASP A 40 3.69 5.49 7.96
N TYR A 41 3.19 5.74 6.75
CA TYR A 41 3.07 7.09 6.20
C TYR A 41 2.14 7.98 7.05
N GLN A 42 0.98 7.46 7.46
CA GLN A 42 0.07 8.15 8.37
C GLN A 42 0.78 8.51 9.69
N LYS A 43 1.57 7.59 10.23
CA LYS A 43 2.30 7.84 11.46
C LYS A 43 3.36 8.92 11.30
N ASP A 44 4.07 8.92 10.18
CA ASP A 44 5.06 9.95 9.84
C ASP A 44 4.41 11.33 9.69
N LEU A 45 3.22 11.42 9.08
CA LEU A 45 2.45 12.67 8.98
C LEU A 45 2.05 13.19 10.37
N GLU A 46 1.53 12.32 11.24
CA GLU A 46 1.18 12.70 12.61
C GLU A 46 2.38 13.22 13.39
N LEU A 47 3.52 12.53 13.32
CA LEU A 47 4.77 12.93 13.97
C LEU A 47 5.31 14.24 13.40
N CYS A 48 5.26 14.42 12.07
CA CYS A 48 5.67 15.66 11.43
C CYS A 48 4.81 16.83 11.91
N ILE A 49 3.50 16.62 12.04
CA ILE A 49 2.59 17.66 12.54
C ILE A 49 2.86 17.96 14.02
N SER A 50 2.91 16.95 14.88
CA SER A 50 3.02 17.15 16.33
C SER A 50 4.39 17.61 16.79
N GLU A 51 5.47 17.08 16.19
CA GLU A 51 6.84 17.30 16.67
C GLU A 51 7.59 18.38 15.88
N VAL A 52 7.11 18.76 14.70
CA VAL A 52 7.79 19.75 13.84
C VAL A 52 6.91 20.95 13.53
N LEU A 53 5.76 20.74 12.87
CA LEU A 53 4.91 21.82 12.41
C LEU A 53 4.35 22.64 13.57
N LEU A 54 3.72 22.01 14.56
CA LEU A 54 3.11 22.71 15.69
C LEU A 54 4.15 23.46 16.54
N PRO A 55 5.31 22.87 16.88
CA PRO A 55 6.37 23.60 17.58
C PRO A 55 6.92 24.79 16.79
N LEU A 56 7.14 24.66 15.48
CA LEU A 56 7.61 25.77 14.64
C LEU A 56 6.55 26.88 14.53
N ARG A 57 5.27 26.51 14.42
CA ARG A 57 4.15 27.46 14.37
C ARG A 57 4.06 28.24 15.69
N ALA A 58 4.24 27.56 16.83
CA ALA A 58 4.27 28.20 18.15
C ALA A 58 5.48 29.14 18.31
N ALA A 59 6.65 28.75 17.79
CA ALA A 59 7.87 29.55 17.87
C ALA A 59 7.88 30.78 16.94
N GLN A 60 7.04 30.79 15.89
CA GLN A 60 6.95 31.88 14.89
C GLN A 60 8.30 32.25 14.25
N VAL A 61 9.22 31.29 14.16
CA VAL A 61 10.59 31.50 13.65
C VAL A 61 10.70 31.39 12.12
N VAL A 62 9.69 30.79 11.48
CA VAL A 62 9.64 30.56 10.03
C VAL A 62 8.19 30.67 9.53
N ASP A 63 8.03 30.93 8.23
CA ASP A 63 6.72 30.85 7.55
C ASP A 63 6.32 29.38 7.36
N VAL A 64 5.68 28.83 8.40
CA VAL A 64 5.28 27.42 8.48
C VAL A 64 4.23 27.07 7.43
N ASP A 65 3.28 27.96 7.17
CA ASP A 65 2.18 27.69 6.25
C ASP A 65 2.69 27.58 4.80
N ARG A 66 3.73 28.34 4.45
CA ARG A 66 4.42 28.16 3.16
C ARG A 66 5.27 26.89 3.10
N LEU A 67 5.91 26.50 4.21
CA LEU A 67 6.82 25.34 4.24
C LEU A 67 6.08 24.00 4.24
N PHE A 68 5.00 23.91 5.02
CA PHE A 68 4.25 22.68 5.22
C PHE A 68 2.93 22.63 4.45
N THR A 69 2.49 23.76 3.88
CA THR A 69 1.35 23.84 2.97
C THR A 69 0.09 23.20 3.57
N ASN A 70 -0.50 22.22 2.91
CA ASN A 70 -1.74 21.55 3.31
C ASN A 70 -1.50 20.22 4.05
N ILE A 71 -0.35 20.02 4.70
CA ILE A 71 -0.01 18.73 5.33
C ILE A 71 -1.06 18.24 6.33
N GLU A 72 -1.70 19.14 7.08
CA GLU A 72 -2.79 18.77 8.01
C GLU A 72 -3.99 18.19 7.26
N SER A 73 -4.32 18.72 6.07
CA SER A 73 -5.37 18.16 5.20
C SER A 73 -4.95 16.83 4.58
N VAL A 74 -3.68 16.69 4.18
CA VAL A 74 -3.12 15.42 3.67
C VAL A 74 -3.21 14.34 4.73
N CYS A 75 -2.87 14.65 5.99
CA CYS A 75 -3.00 13.73 7.13
C CYS A 75 -4.43 13.25 7.33
N VAL A 76 -5.43 14.12 7.19
CA VAL A 76 -6.85 13.73 7.29
C VAL A 76 -7.26 12.79 6.16
N VAL A 77 -6.88 13.09 4.91
CA VAL A 77 -7.21 12.25 3.76
C VAL A 77 -6.49 10.90 3.83
N SER A 78 -5.22 10.90 4.25
CA SER A 78 -4.41 9.69 4.49
C SER A 78 -5.04 8.81 5.58
N ALA A 79 -5.51 9.38 6.69
CA ALA A 79 -6.21 8.63 7.73
C ALA A 79 -7.48 7.94 7.21
N GLU A 80 -8.25 8.64 6.36
CA GLU A 80 -9.45 8.09 5.73
C GLU A 80 -9.09 6.94 4.77
N LEU A 81 -8.04 7.11 3.96
CA LEU A 81 -7.54 6.07 3.07
C LEU A 81 -7.08 4.84 3.85
N PHE A 82 -6.28 5.03 4.89
CA PHE A 82 -5.79 3.95 5.74
C PHE A 82 -6.93 3.17 6.39
N GLN A 83 -7.95 3.85 6.92
CA GLN A 83 -9.11 3.17 7.52
C GLN A 83 -9.87 2.34 6.49
N ARG A 84 -10.13 2.90 5.30
CA ARG A 84 -10.80 2.16 4.22
C ARG A 84 -10.00 0.96 3.73
N LEU A 85 -8.68 1.10 3.65
CA LEU A 85 -7.78 -0.01 3.32
C LEU A 85 -7.88 -1.14 4.36
N ARG A 86 -7.87 -0.80 5.65
CA ARG A 86 -8.06 -1.77 6.74
C ARG A 86 -9.42 -2.47 6.67
N ASP A 87 -10.48 -1.72 6.40
CA ASP A 87 -11.83 -2.28 6.29
C ASP A 87 -11.94 -3.23 5.08
N ALA A 88 -11.32 -2.87 3.95
CA ALA A 88 -11.30 -3.70 2.74
C ALA A 88 -10.51 -5.01 2.89
N ILE A 89 -9.62 -5.09 3.88
CA ILE A 89 -8.82 -6.29 4.18
C ILE A 89 -9.25 -7.00 5.47
N ALA A 90 -10.35 -6.57 6.10
CA ALA A 90 -10.84 -7.16 7.34
C ALA A 90 -11.33 -8.60 7.17
N ASP A 91 -11.77 -8.95 5.96
CA ASP A 91 -12.11 -10.33 5.60
C ASP A 91 -10.82 -11.17 5.43
N PRO A 92 -10.69 -12.30 6.14
CA PRO A 92 -9.54 -13.19 6.01
C PRO A 92 -9.46 -13.87 4.65
N ASP A 93 -10.53 -13.93 3.86
CA ASP A 93 -10.51 -14.50 2.51
C ASP A 93 -9.85 -13.54 1.50
N PRO A 94 -8.67 -13.89 0.93
CA PRO A 94 -8.00 -13.05 -0.05
C PRO A 94 -8.81 -12.78 -1.33
N GLU A 95 -9.81 -13.62 -1.63
CA GLU A 95 -10.68 -13.46 -2.80
C GLU A 95 -11.72 -12.36 -2.64
N THR A 96 -12.12 -12.03 -1.41
CA THR A 96 -13.10 -10.98 -1.12
C THR A 96 -12.47 -9.61 -0.89
N GLN A 97 -11.14 -9.55 -0.74
CA GLN A 97 -10.39 -8.30 -0.56
C GLN A 97 -10.35 -7.46 -1.84
N LEU A 98 -11.27 -6.49 -1.95
CA LEU A 98 -11.42 -5.60 -3.10
C LEU A 98 -10.79 -4.21 -2.85
N ILE A 99 -9.46 -4.13 -2.96
CA ILE A 99 -8.70 -2.88 -2.80
C ILE A 99 -8.76 -1.92 -4.01
N GLY A 100 -9.51 -2.26 -5.07
CA GLY A 100 -9.59 -1.45 -6.29
C GLY A 100 -10.68 -0.37 -6.28
N ASN A 101 -11.66 -0.48 -5.38
CA ASN A 101 -12.87 0.33 -5.39
C ASN A 101 -12.82 1.48 -4.36
N PHE A 102 -11.68 2.16 -4.24
CA PHE A 102 -11.54 3.32 -3.36
C PHE A 102 -11.91 4.61 -4.08
N GLU A 103 -13.10 5.14 -3.84
CA GLU A 103 -13.43 6.53 -4.17
C GLU A 103 -13.02 7.45 -3.01
N ILE A 104 -11.83 8.07 -3.10
CA ILE A 104 -11.38 9.08 -2.13
C ILE A 104 -12.01 10.42 -2.53
N LYS A 105 -12.82 11.00 -1.63
CA LYS A 105 -13.40 12.33 -1.85
C LYS A 105 -12.41 13.40 -1.44
N ILE A 106 -11.70 13.96 -2.40
CA ILE A 106 -10.89 15.17 -2.20
C ILE A 106 -11.85 16.36 -2.35
N LYS A 107 -12.01 17.15 -1.28
CA LYS A 107 -12.83 18.37 -1.29
C LYS A 107 -12.15 19.50 -2.04
#